data_AF-A0A955SRD4-F1
#
_entry.id   AF-A0A955SRD4-F1
#
_cell.length_a   1.000
_cell.length_b   1.000
_cell.length_c   1.000
_cell.angle_alpha   90.00
_cell.angle_beta   90.00
_cell.angle_gamma   90.00
#
_symmetry.space_group_name_H-M   'P 1'
#
loop_
_entity.id
_entity.type
_entity.pdbx_description
1 polymer ?
#
loop_
_entity_poly.entity_id
_entity_poly.type
_entity_poly.pdbx_seq_one_letter_code
_entity_poly.pdbx_strand_id
1 'polypeptide(L)'
;VTEAFRQGFFTTTSVQTTTGFCTSDFNQWPFLAKGVLVMLMLVGGCSGSTAGGIKVIRLWIAFRVMIAEIEKIFRPNVIRPIKVGNSAVDNDLKLATLAYILGILVLFIAGAGAIMVLEPAEHECSFTTAATASIATLCTIGPGLHQVGAVENYGWFSAPSKIILITLMALGRLEVFAIIVMFDPKFWKGV
;
A
#
# COMPACT_ATOMS: atom_id res chain seq x y z
N VAL A 1 -21.09 -22.75 -4.30
CA VAL A 1 -19.64 -22.85 -4.64
C VAL A 1 -19.27 -21.94 -5.81
N THR A 2 -20.00 -22.02 -6.93
CA THR A 2 -19.77 -21.17 -8.12
C THR A 2 -19.83 -19.67 -7.82
N GLU A 3 -20.80 -19.21 -7.03
CA GLU A 3 -20.92 -17.79 -6.67
C GLU A 3 -19.81 -17.32 -5.73
N ALA A 4 -19.50 -18.09 -4.68
CA ALA A 4 -18.40 -17.79 -3.75
C ALA A 4 -17.05 -17.74 -4.47
N PHE A 5 -16.81 -18.67 -5.41
CA PHE A 5 -15.60 -18.67 -6.23
C PHE A 5 -15.52 -17.44 -7.13
N ARG A 6 -16.63 -17.09 -7.80
CA ARG A 6 -16.71 -15.90 -8.67
C ARG A 6 -16.48 -14.61 -7.88
N GLN A 7 -17.16 -14.42 -6.75
CA GLN A 7 -17.04 -13.22 -5.91
C GLN A 7 -15.65 -13.12 -5.27
N GLY A 8 -15.12 -14.23 -4.76
CA GLY A 8 -13.76 -14.30 -4.23
C GLY A 8 -12.72 -13.91 -5.26
N PHE A 9 -12.73 -14.57 -6.42
CA PHE A 9 -11.78 -14.32 -7.49
C PHE A 9 -11.86 -12.87 -8.00
N PHE A 10 -13.07 -12.38 -8.30
CA PHE A 10 -13.26 -11.02 -8.80
C PHE A 10 -12.77 -9.96 -7.81
N THR A 11 -13.15 -10.09 -6.54
CA THR A 11 -12.80 -9.12 -5.50
C THR A 11 -11.29 -9.10 -5.26
N THR A 12 -10.66 -10.27 -5.15
CA THR A 12 -9.22 -10.40 -4.99
C THR A 12 -8.46 -9.77 -6.15
N THR A 13 -8.83 -10.07 -7.41
CA THR A 13 -8.18 -9.47 -8.57
C THR A 13 -8.36 -7.96 -8.61
N SER A 14 -9.60 -7.48 -8.44
CA SER A 14 -9.93 -6.04 -8.47
C SER A 14 -9.17 -5.23 -7.41
N VAL A 15 -9.05 -5.76 -6.19
CA VAL A 15 -8.31 -5.12 -5.09
C VAL A 15 -6.81 -5.13 -5.37
N GLN A 16 -6.26 -6.27 -5.80
CA GLN A 16 -4.83 -6.40 -6.11
C GLN A 16 -4.39 -5.49 -7.28
N THR A 17 -5.22 -5.37 -8.32
CA THR A 17 -4.96 -4.47 -9.45
C THR A 17 -5.32 -3.02 -9.17
N THR A 18 -5.65 -2.69 -7.91
CA THR A 18 -6.06 -1.36 -7.44
C THR A 18 -7.17 -0.74 -8.31
N THR A 19 -8.09 -1.58 -8.79
CA THR A 19 -9.22 -1.15 -9.63
C THR A 19 -10.41 -0.74 -8.79
N GLY A 20 -10.58 -1.37 -7.62
CA GLY A 20 -11.55 -0.94 -6.61
C GLY A 20 -13.01 -1.30 -6.93
N PHE A 21 -13.27 -2.10 -7.98
CA PHE A 21 -14.62 -2.62 -8.24
C PHE A 21 -15.00 -3.66 -7.19
N CYS A 22 -16.19 -3.47 -6.60
CA CYS A 22 -16.76 -4.35 -5.59
C CYS A 22 -18.05 -4.97 -6.14
N THR A 23 -18.16 -6.30 -6.07
CA THR A 23 -19.38 -7.05 -6.45
C THR A 23 -20.06 -7.72 -5.28
N SER A 24 -19.39 -7.77 -4.12
CA SER A 24 -19.89 -8.35 -2.88
C SER A 24 -19.49 -7.45 -1.71
N ASP A 25 -20.32 -7.45 -0.67
CA ASP A 25 -19.98 -6.82 0.59
C ASP A 25 -18.97 -7.68 1.37
N PHE A 26 -17.69 -7.34 1.29
CA PHE A 26 -16.64 -8.03 2.03
C PHE A 26 -16.61 -7.67 3.53
N ASN A 27 -17.44 -6.72 4.00
CA ASN A 27 -17.61 -6.50 5.44
C ASN A 27 -18.30 -7.68 6.13
N GLN A 28 -19.02 -8.52 5.39
CA GLN A 28 -19.66 -9.72 5.93
C GLN A 28 -18.75 -10.95 5.93
N TRP A 29 -17.56 -10.83 5.31
CA TRP A 29 -16.67 -11.98 5.15
C TRP A 29 -15.98 -12.36 6.48
N PRO A 30 -15.53 -13.62 6.62
CA PRO A 30 -14.75 -14.05 7.76
C PRO A 30 -13.51 -13.17 7.98
N PHE A 31 -13.09 -13.01 9.23
CA PHE A 31 -11.97 -12.15 9.62
C PHE A 31 -10.68 -12.47 8.83
N LEU A 32 -10.38 -13.76 8.63
CA LEU A 32 -9.22 -14.20 7.86
C LEU A 32 -9.26 -13.68 6.41
N ALA A 33 -10.42 -13.74 5.76
CA ALA A 33 -10.58 -13.27 4.39
C ALA A 33 -10.38 -11.75 4.27
N LYS A 34 -10.88 -10.97 5.25
CA LYS A 34 -10.61 -9.53 5.34
C LYS A 34 -9.12 -9.23 5.53
N GLY A 35 -8.44 -9.98 6.40
CA GLY A 35 -6.99 -9.84 6.61
C GLY A 35 -6.20 -10.10 5.33
N VAL A 36 -6.56 -11.13 4.57
CA VAL A 36 -5.94 -11.41 3.26
C VAL A 36 -6.20 -10.27 2.27
N LEU A 37 -7.41 -9.71 2.23
CA LEU A 37 -7.70 -8.56 1.37
C LEU A 37 -6.84 -7.35 1.73
N VAL A 38 -6.66 -7.03 3.02
CA VAL A 38 -5.79 -5.91 3.44
C VAL A 38 -4.33 -6.15 3.07
N MET A 39 -3.84 -7.39 3.15
CA MET A 39 -2.49 -7.71 2.69
C MET A 39 -2.35 -7.53 1.17
N LEU A 40 -3.38 -7.93 0.41
CA LEU A 40 -3.42 -7.74 -1.04
C LEU A 40 -3.51 -6.26 -1.42
N MET A 41 -4.18 -5.42 -0.62
CA MET A 41 -4.25 -3.98 -0.84
C MET A 41 -2.88 -3.31 -0.90
N LEU A 42 -1.90 -3.81 -0.13
CA LEU A 42 -0.52 -3.29 -0.17
C LEU A 42 0.23 -3.72 -1.43
N VAL A 43 -0.10 -4.88 -1.99
CA VAL A 43 0.56 -5.47 -3.16
C VAL A 43 -0.10 -4.96 -4.43
N GLY A 44 0.54 -3.99 -5.07
CA GLY A 44 0.08 -3.40 -6.32
C GLY A 44 0.39 -4.26 -7.56
N GLY A 45 0.07 -3.70 -8.72
CA GLY A 45 0.31 -4.34 -10.02
C GLY A 45 1.78 -4.35 -10.48
N CYS A 46 1.98 -4.73 -11.74
CA CYS A 46 3.30 -4.75 -12.38
C CYS A 46 3.91 -3.35 -12.53
N SER A 47 5.24 -3.29 -12.70
CA SER A 47 5.94 -2.05 -13.06
C SER A 47 5.41 -1.50 -14.38
N GLY A 48 5.30 -0.17 -14.50
CA GLY A 48 4.75 0.50 -15.70
C GLY A 48 3.23 0.40 -15.86
N SER A 49 2.52 -0.30 -14.97
CA SER A 49 1.06 -0.30 -14.92
C SER A 49 0.49 0.94 -14.22
N THR A 50 -0.77 1.29 -14.51
CA THR A 50 -1.56 2.33 -13.84
C THR A 50 -2.01 1.95 -12.42
N ALA A 51 -1.75 0.72 -11.99
CA ALA A 51 -2.05 0.27 -10.63
C ALA A 51 -1.24 1.04 -9.59
N GLY A 52 -1.80 1.32 -8.42
CA GLY A 52 -1.09 1.92 -7.30
C GLY A 52 -0.36 0.90 -6.43
N GLY A 53 -0.09 1.29 -5.18
CA GLY A 53 0.48 0.43 -4.14
C GLY A 53 1.94 0.04 -4.36
N ILE A 54 2.43 -0.89 -3.56
CA ILE A 54 3.81 -1.40 -3.68
C ILE A 54 3.87 -2.33 -4.88
N LYS A 55 4.52 -1.87 -5.94
CA LYS A 55 4.70 -2.66 -7.17
C LYS A 55 5.31 -4.03 -6.88
N VAL A 56 4.83 -5.07 -7.58
CA VAL A 56 5.30 -6.47 -7.41
C VAL A 56 6.83 -6.58 -7.52
N ILE A 57 7.45 -5.81 -8.42
CA ILE A 57 8.91 -5.84 -8.61
C ILE A 57 9.68 -5.41 -7.35
N ARG A 58 9.17 -4.40 -6.62
CA ARG A 58 9.79 -3.88 -5.39
C ARG A 58 9.67 -4.91 -4.28
N LEU A 59 8.51 -5.56 -4.16
CA LEU A 59 8.29 -6.65 -3.22
C LEU A 59 9.21 -7.84 -3.52
N TRP A 60 9.39 -8.18 -4.80
CA TRP A 60 10.28 -9.26 -5.23
C TRP A 60 11.75 -8.98 -4.89
N ILE A 61 12.22 -7.75 -5.15
CA ILE A 61 13.57 -7.32 -4.77
C ILE A 61 13.74 -7.39 -3.25
N ALA A 62 12.79 -6.85 -2.48
CA ALA A 62 12.85 -6.88 -1.01
C ALA A 62 12.90 -8.33 -0.46
N PHE A 63 12.12 -9.24 -1.04
CA PHE A 63 12.15 -10.66 -0.68
C PHE A 63 13.51 -11.31 -0.98
N ARG A 64 14.10 -11.01 -2.15
CA ARG A 64 15.43 -11.50 -2.50
C ARG A 64 16.53 -10.92 -1.60
N VAL A 65 16.41 -9.65 -1.20
CA VAL A 65 17.31 -9.03 -0.22
C VAL A 65 17.22 -9.75 1.11
N MET A 66 16.00 -10.02 1.59
CA MET A 66 15.80 -10.75 2.85
C MET A 66 16.45 -12.13 2.84
N ILE A 67 16.25 -12.92 1.78
CA ILE A 67 16.89 -14.25 1.64
C ILE A 67 18.42 -14.12 1.62
N ALA A 68 18.94 -13.14 0.87
CA ALA A 68 20.39 -12.93 0.77
C ALA A 68 21.01 -12.53 2.12
N GLU A 69 20.34 -11.69 2.91
CA GLU A 69 20.80 -11.32 4.25
C GLU A 69 20.73 -12.50 5.23
N ILE A 70 19.68 -13.32 5.17
CA ILE A 70 19.60 -14.56 5.95
C ILE A 70 20.75 -15.51 5.59
N GLU A 71 21.04 -15.70 4.29
CA GLU A 71 22.14 -16.57 3.85
C GLU A 71 23.51 -16.05 4.33
N LYS A 72 23.73 -14.74 4.34
CA LYS A 72 24.98 -14.15 4.86
C LYS A 72 25.20 -14.40 6.34
N ILE A 73 24.15 -14.43 7.15
CA ILE A 73 24.26 -14.73 8.59
C ILE A 73 24.86 -16.13 8.80
N PHE A 74 24.47 -17.11 7.98
CA PHE A 74 25.00 -18.47 8.05
C PHE A 74 26.31 -18.67 7.26
N ARG A 75 26.50 -17.93 6.16
CA ARG A 75 27.66 -18.04 5.26
C ARG A 75 28.21 -16.64 4.92
N PRO A 76 29.06 -16.07 5.79
CA PRO A 76 29.50 -14.67 5.67
C PRO A 76 30.33 -14.37 4.41
N ASN A 77 30.96 -15.38 3.81
CA ASN A 77 31.80 -15.21 2.61
C ASN A 77 31.02 -15.35 1.29
N VAL A 78 29.71 -15.56 1.32
CA VAL A 78 28.90 -15.74 0.09
C VAL A 78 28.44 -14.39 -0.45
N ILE A 79 28.97 -14.02 -1.62
CA ILE A 79 28.51 -12.85 -2.38
C ILE A 79 27.61 -13.33 -3.52
N ARG A 80 26.30 -13.42 -3.26
CA ARG A 80 25.29 -13.68 -4.31
C ARG A 80 24.69 -12.36 -4.81
N PRO A 81 25.00 -11.93 -6.05
CA PRO A 81 24.34 -10.77 -6.62
C PRO A 81 22.86 -11.08 -6.83
N ILE A 82 21.98 -10.23 -6.31
CA ILE A 82 20.55 -10.30 -6.57
C ILE A 82 20.34 -9.91 -8.03
N LYS A 83 19.69 -10.76 -8.82
CA LYS A 83 19.43 -10.51 -10.25
C LYS A 83 17.94 -10.38 -10.48
N VAL A 84 17.51 -9.43 -11.31
CA VAL A 84 16.16 -9.39 -11.88
C VAL A 84 16.31 -9.75 -13.36
N GLY A 85 15.80 -10.92 -13.76
CA GLY A 85 16.08 -11.47 -15.09
C GLY A 85 17.58 -11.73 -15.26
N ASN A 86 18.17 -11.16 -16.32
CA ASN A 86 19.61 -11.31 -16.62
C ASN A 86 20.48 -10.21 -15.98
N SER A 87 19.89 -9.15 -15.42
CA SER A 87 20.64 -8.00 -14.91
C SER A 87 20.80 -8.07 -13.40
N ALA A 88 21.99 -7.74 -12.91
CA ALA A 88 22.24 -7.59 -11.47
C ALA A 88 21.58 -6.30 -10.95
N VAL A 89 20.96 -6.39 -9.77
CA VAL A 89 20.37 -5.27 -9.07
C VAL A 89 21.46 -4.54 -8.30
N ASP A 90 21.64 -3.26 -8.61
CA ASP A 90 22.60 -2.41 -7.92
C ASP A 90 22.22 -2.18 -6.44
N ASN A 91 23.20 -1.91 -5.60
CA ASN A 91 22.97 -1.66 -4.17
C ASN A 91 22.13 -0.40 -3.95
N ASP A 92 22.29 0.63 -4.77
CA ASP A 92 21.48 1.85 -4.71
C ASP A 92 20.00 1.56 -4.95
N LEU A 93 19.68 0.68 -5.91
CA LEU A 93 18.30 0.28 -6.18
C LEU A 93 17.70 -0.54 -5.02
N LYS A 94 18.51 -1.33 -4.31
CA LYS A 94 18.05 -2.06 -3.11
C LYS A 94 17.69 -1.09 -2.00
N LEU A 95 18.58 -0.13 -1.70
CA LEU A 95 18.35 0.88 -0.66
C LEU A 95 17.13 1.74 -0.98
N ALA A 96 16.99 2.19 -2.24
CA ALA A 96 15.83 2.93 -2.69
C ALA A 96 14.53 2.11 -2.53
N THR A 97 14.56 0.80 -2.84
CA THR A 97 13.41 -0.09 -2.68
C THR A 97 13.01 -0.26 -1.22
N LEU A 98 13.98 -0.44 -0.31
CA LEU A 98 13.70 -0.57 1.13
C LEU A 98 13.19 0.74 1.71
N ALA A 99 13.82 1.87 1.36
CA ALA A 99 13.37 3.20 1.77
C ALA A 99 11.95 3.49 1.28
N TYR A 100 11.58 3.02 0.08
CA TYR A 100 10.21 3.17 -0.44
C TYR A 100 9.19 2.44 0.42
N ILE A 101 9.45 1.16 0.71
CA ILE A 101 8.54 0.31 1.49
C ILE A 101 8.39 0.88 2.90
N LEU A 102 9.49 1.31 3.52
CA LEU A 102 9.48 1.97 4.83
C LEU A 102 8.71 3.30 4.78
N GLY A 103 8.90 4.12 3.75
CA GLY A 103 8.17 5.38 3.57
C GLY A 103 6.66 5.17 3.48
N ILE A 104 6.21 4.17 2.70
CA ILE A 104 4.78 3.80 2.62
C ILE A 104 4.27 3.33 3.99
N LEU A 105 5.03 2.51 4.71
CA LEU A 105 4.61 2.03 6.03
C LEU A 105 4.47 3.19 7.04
N VAL A 106 5.41 4.14 7.03
CA VAL A 106 5.36 5.33 7.89
C VAL A 106 4.16 6.21 7.53
N LEU A 107 3.92 6.46 6.24
CA LEU A 107 2.76 7.24 5.79
C LEU A 107 1.44 6.55 6.14
N PHE A 108 1.38 5.23 6.03
CA PHE A 108 0.21 4.45 6.44
C PHE A 108 -0.09 4.64 7.94
N ILE A 109 0.90 4.45 8.81
CA ILE A 109 0.76 4.56 10.27
C ILE A 109 0.42 6.00 10.66
N ALA A 110 1.12 6.99 10.08
CA ALA A 110 0.88 8.39 10.33
C ALA A 110 -0.52 8.82 9.87
N GLY A 111 -0.96 8.38 8.68
CA GLY A 111 -2.29 8.64 8.16
C GLY A 111 -3.39 8.04 9.02
N ALA A 112 -3.24 6.77 9.42
CA ALA A 112 -4.20 6.09 10.30
C ALA A 112 -4.28 6.77 11.68
N GLY A 113 -3.13 7.12 12.27
CA GLY A 113 -3.07 7.82 13.55
C GLY A 113 -3.67 9.22 13.48
N ALA A 114 -3.39 9.97 12.41
CA ALA A 114 -3.93 11.31 12.23
C ALA A 114 -5.46 11.30 12.08
N ILE A 115 -6.01 10.35 11.31
CA ILE A 115 -7.47 10.18 11.19
C ILE A 115 -8.10 9.85 12.55
N MET A 116 -7.49 8.95 13.32
CA MET A 116 -8.00 8.58 14.66
C MET A 116 -8.00 9.76 15.64
N VAL A 117 -7.04 10.67 15.55
CA VAL A 117 -6.95 11.85 16.43
C VAL A 117 -7.90 12.97 16.00
N LEU A 118 -8.11 13.14 14.70
CA LEU A 118 -8.88 14.25 14.15
C LEU A 118 -10.37 13.95 14.00
N GLU A 119 -10.77 12.68 14.01
CA GLU A 119 -12.18 12.32 13.96
C GLU A 119 -12.88 12.62 15.29
N PRO A 120 -14.05 13.32 15.25
CA PRO A 120 -14.90 13.48 16.42
C PRO A 120 -15.31 12.13 17.00
N ALA A 121 -15.40 12.06 18.33
CA ALA A 121 -15.83 10.86 19.05
C ALA A 121 -17.25 10.38 18.64
N GLU A 122 -18.06 11.27 18.07
CA GLU A 122 -19.43 11.00 17.60
C GLU A 122 -19.49 10.08 16.38
N HIS A 123 -18.44 10.01 15.55
CA HIS A 123 -18.42 9.16 14.35
C HIS A 123 -18.03 7.70 14.63
N GLU A 124 -17.69 7.36 15.88
CA GLU A 124 -17.27 6.01 16.30
C GLU A 124 -16.25 5.36 15.32
N CYS A 125 -15.26 6.14 14.87
CA CYS A 125 -14.28 5.66 13.89
C CYS A 125 -13.42 4.54 14.50
N SER A 126 -13.64 3.31 14.03
CA SER A 126 -12.82 2.17 14.43
C SER A 126 -11.39 2.29 13.90
N PHE A 127 -10.41 1.80 14.66
CA PHE A 127 -9.03 1.67 14.17
C PHE A 127 -8.95 0.92 12.84
N THR A 128 -9.81 -0.08 12.65
CA THR A 128 -9.88 -0.82 11.38
C THR A 128 -10.32 0.06 10.22
N THR A 129 -11.30 0.95 10.41
CA THR A 129 -11.72 1.94 9.42
C THR A 129 -10.59 2.90 9.10
N ALA A 130 -9.97 3.53 10.10
CA ALA A 130 -8.91 4.51 9.90
C ALA A 130 -7.67 3.91 9.20
N ALA A 131 -7.25 2.71 9.64
CA ALA A 131 -6.14 2.00 9.03
C ALA A 131 -6.43 1.63 7.57
N THR A 132 -7.62 1.08 7.30
CA THR A 132 -7.96 0.62 5.94
C THR A 132 -8.26 1.78 5.01
N ALA A 133 -8.82 2.89 5.50
CA ALA A 133 -8.95 4.14 4.75
C ALA A 133 -7.57 4.72 4.36
N SER A 134 -6.62 4.72 5.29
CA SER A 134 -5.24 5.16 5.04
C SER A 134 -4.56 4.28 3.96
N ILE A 135 -4.63 2.95 4.08
CA ILE A 135 -4.07 2.03 3.07
C ILE A 135 -4.78 2.18 1.72
N ALA A 136 -6.11 2.21 1.71
CA ALA A 136 -6.89 2.25 0.48
C ALA A 136 -6.65 3.53 -0.31
N THR A 137 -6.46 4.67 0.36
CA THR A 137 -6.10 5.93 -0.30
C THR A 137 -4.64 5.97 -0.70
N LEU A 138 -3.72 5.58 0.18
CA LEU A 138 -2.27 5.54 -0.10
C LEU A 138 -1.92 4.58 -1.25
N CYS A 139 -2.58 3.44 -1.35
CA CYS A 139 -2.38 2.48 -2.44
C CYS A 139 -3.31 2.76 -3.64
N THR A 140 -4.14 3.82 -3.58
CA THR A 140 -5.07 4.26 -4.63
C THR A 140 -6.03 3.16 -5.11
N ILE A 141 -6.57 2.40 -4.16
CA ILE A 141 -7.46 1.26 -4.39
C ILE A 141 -8.91 1.74 -4.43
N GLY A 142 -9.29 2.61 -3.49
CA GLY A 142 -10.66 3.09 -3.29
C GLY A 142 -11.30 2.49 -2.03
N PRO A 143 -11.79 1.24 -2.06
CA PRO A 143 -12.51 0.66 -0.94
C PRO A 143 -11.56 0.18 0.18
N GLY A 144 -11.94 0.45 1.44
CA GLY A 144 -11.28 -0.04 2.66
C GLY A 144 -12.12 -1.13 3.35
N LEU A 145 -12.20 -1.13 4.68
CA LEU A 145 -13.09 -2.02 5.45
C LEU A 145 -13.98 -1.22 6.41
N HIS A 146 -15.02 -1.89 6.91
CA HIS A 146 -15.99 -1.33 7.86
C HIS A 146 -16.72 -0.12 7.25
N GLN A 147 -16.67 1.06 7.89
CA GLN A 147 -17.37 2.27 7.43
C GLN A 147 -16.80 2.86 6.12
N VAL A 148 -15.72 2.30 5.56
CA VAL A 148 -15.21 2.60 4.21
C VAL A 148 -15.20 1.36 3.30
N GLY A 149 -15.97 0.33 3.65
CA GLY A 149 -16.07 -0.91 2.89
C GLY A 149 -16.78 -0.77 1.54
N ALA A 150 -16.98 -1.89 0.85
CA ALA A 150 -17.53 -1.97 -0.51
C ALA A 150 -18.85 -1.20 -0.73
N VAL A 151 -19.72 -1.18 0.29
CA VAL A 151 -21.08 -0.60 0.22
C VAL A 151 -21.13 0.77 0.91
N GLU A 152 -20.05 1.16 1.57
CA GLU A 152 -19.96 2.40 2.34
C GLU A 152 -19.27 3.50 1.54
N ASN A 153 -19.16 4.69 2.13
CA ASN A 153 -18.57 5.86 1.49
C ASN A 153 -17.66 6.64 2.43
N TYR A 154 -16.83 7.54 1.89
CA TYR A 154 -15.96 8.43 2.67
C TYR A 154 -16.64 9.75 3.07
N GLY A 155 -17.94 9.91 2.80
CA GLY A 155 -18.68 11.16 2.94
C GLY A 155 -18.85 11.60 4.39
N TRP A 156 -18.90 10.66 5.32
CA TRP A 156 -19.06 10.91 6.76
C TRP A 156 -17.78 11.40 7.45
N PHE A 157 -16.60 11.29 6.84
CA PHE A 157 -15.36 11.82 7.42
C PHE A 157 -15.41 13.33 7.60
N SER A 158 -14.77 13.81 8.67
CA SER A 158 -14.55 15.22 8.93
C SER A 158 -13.69 15.87 7.83
N ALA A 159 -13.85 17.19 7.64
CA ALA A 159 -13.08 17.96 6.65
C ALA A 159 -11.54 17.79 6.79
N PRO A 160 -10.92 17.90 7.98
CA PRO A 160 -9.49 17.65 8.15
C PRO A 160 -9.07 16.23 7.74
N SER A 161 -9.84 15.20 8.11
CA SER A 161 -9.55 13.81 7.74
C SER A 161 -9.59 13.60 6.23
N LYS A 162 -10.55 14.23 5.53
CA LYS A 162 -10.62 14.21 4.07
C LYS A 162 -9.39 14.84 3.41
N ILE A 163 -8.88 15.95 3.94
CA ILE A 163 -7.65 16.59 3.41
C ILE A 163 -6.45 15.64 3.53
N ILE A 164 -6.34 14.92 4.65
CA ILE A 164 -5.29 13.92 4.83
C ILE A 164 -5.45 12.79 3.82
N LEU A 165 -6.65 12.24 3.66
CA LEU A 165 -6.93 11.17 2.69
C LEU A 165 -6.63 11.60 1.25
N ILE A 166 -6.96 12.84 0.86
CA ILE A 166 -6.61 13.39 -0.45
C ILE A 166 -5.09 13.48 -0.63
N THR A 167 -4.38 13.92 0.40
CA THR A 167 -2.91 14.02 0.39
C THR A 167 -2.26 12.65 0.27
N LEU A 168 -2.74 11.66 1.02
CA LEU A 168 -2.29 10.27 0.94
C LEU A 168 -2.53 9.68 -0.46
N MET A 169 -3.68 9.95 -1.05
CA MET A 169 -3.99 9.53 -2.42
C MET A 169 -3.04 10.15 -3.45
N ALA A 170 -2.77 11.45 -3.33
CA ALA A 170 -1.80 12.14 -4.20
C ALA A 170 -0.39 11.56 -4.06
N LEU A 171 0.06 11.33 -2.81
CA LEU A 171 1.36 10.71 -2.49
C LEU A 171 1.49 9.29 -3.05
N GLY A 172 0.43 8.51 -2.94
CA GLY A 172 0.34 7.16 -3.49
C GLY A 172 0.47 7.13 -5.01
N ARG A 173 -0.22 8.05 -5.68
CA ARG A 173 -0.30 8.08 -7.15
C ARG A 173 0.97 8.62 -7.81
N LEU A 174 1.58 9.65 -7.22
CA LEU A 174 2.73 10.36 -7.78
C LEU A 174 4.08 9.77 -7.34
N GLU A 175 4.11 8.47 -6.97
CA GLU A 175 5.25 7.79 -6.34
C GLU A 175 5.92 8.62 -5.23
N VAL A 176 5.61 8.32 -3.96
CA VAL A 176 6.14 8.96 -2.72
C VAL A 176 7.45 9.76 -2.85
N PHE A 177 8.49 9.22 -3.47
CA PHE A 177 9.76 9.91 -3.68
C PHE A 177 9.72 11.12 -4.61
N ALA A 178 8.93 11.13 -5.68
CA ALA A 178 8.87 12.29 -6.58
C ALA A 178 8.32 13.52 -5.85
N ILE A 179 7.33 13.33 -4.96
CA ILE A 179 6.81 14.41 -4.13
C ILE A 179 7.81 14.79 -3.03
N ILE A 180 8.42 13.83 -2.33
CA ILE A 180 9.41 14.15 -1.28
C ILE A 180 10.59 14.94 -1.86
N VAL A 181 11.08 14.58 -3.06
CA VAL A 181 12.14 15.30 -3.76
C VAL A 181 11.71 16.73 -4.11
N MET A 182 10.43 16.96 -4.43
CA MET A 182 9.92 18.30 -4.71
C MET A 182 9.98 19.24 -3.48
N PHE A 183 9.98 18.69 -2.27
CA PHE A 183 10.18 19.46 -1.04
C PHE A 183 11.66 19.63 -0.66
N ASP A 184 12.59 18.95 -1.34
CA ASP A 184 14.02 19.18 -1.14
C ASP A 184 14.44 20.48 -1.84
N PRO A 185 14.85 21.54 -1.11
CA PRO A 185 15.29 22.79 -1.72
C PRO A 185 16.52 22.61 -2.61
N LYS A 186 17.28 21.52 -2.49
CA LYS A 186 18.40 21.19 -3.41
C LYS A 186 17.92 20.83 -4.80
N PHE A 187 16.73 20.22 -4.94
CA PHE A 187 16.14 19.92 -6.25
C PHE A 187 15.90 21.21 -7.05
N TRP A 188 15.47 22.28 -6.39
CA TRP A 188 15.16 23.56 -7.01
C TRP A 188 16.38 24.45 -7.28
N LYS A 189 17.51 24.16 -6.64
CA LYS A 189 18.69 25.02 -6.76
C LYS A 189 19.50 24.80 -8.03
N GLY A 190 19.13 23.83 -8.85
CA GLY A 190 19.93 23.45 -10.02
C GLY A 190 21.30 22.93 -9.57
N VAL A 191 21.96 22.17 -10.44
CA VAL A 191 23.40 21.92 -10.28
C VAL A 191 24.15 23.23 -10.47
#